data_AF-A0A6S6XES5-F1
#
_entry.id   AF-A0A6S6XES5-F1
#
_cell.length_a   1.000
_cell.length_b   1.000
_cell.length_c   1.000
_cell.angle_alpha   90.00
_cell.angle_beta   90.00
_cell.angle_gamma   90.00
#
_symmetry.space_group_name_H-M   'P 1'
#
loop_
_entity.id
_entity.type
_entity.pdbx_description
1 polymer ?
#
loop_
_entity_poly.entity_id
_entity_poly.type
_entity_poly.pdbx_seq_one_letter_code
_entity_poly.pdbx_strand_id
1 'polypeptide(L)'
;MLTLNDIINVSFRKAGFSGYRTEDVDSFIDQVRESFDTLIKKTIEQKEANEALSAENAKLNQKLDALAEKIEGYRKEEDEIKTALVSAQKLGEASVREARHKAEIIIKDANLKAERIIGSAKTDVVSEKRELDDLKKKVSDFRSNLLAIYKEHLTLIDAIPAKKDEPEAPEEQPATSEPETDRKPEEQPQEDSGVPEDFSVDASSFETPADDPEKHDLRYDVLKFSDDDLEIDGD
;
A
#
# COMPACT_ATOMS: atom_id res chain seq x y z
N MET A 1 81.01 25.84 -16.39
CA MET A 1 80.55 27.09 -15.74
C MET A 1 81.60 27.53 -14.74
N LEU A 2 82.18 28.71 -14.93
CA LEU A 2 82.94 29.38 -13.88
C LEU A 2 82.00 29.81 -12.76
N THR A 3 82.42 29.62 -11.51
CA THR A 3 81.78 30.23 -10.36
C THR A 3 82.36 31.62 -10.12
N LEU A 4 81.68 32.41 -9.28
CA LEU A 4 82.16 33.74 -8.90
C LEU A 4 83.55 33.68 -8.25
N ASN A 5 83.83 32.62 -7.49
CA ASN A 5 85.14 32.39 -6.88
C ASN A 5 86.22 32.05 -7.91
N ASP A 6 85.87 31.37 -9.00
CA ASP A 6 86.82 31.05 -10.08
C ASP A 6 87.19 32.31 -10.87
N ILE A 7 86.25 33.25 -11.01
CA ILE A 7 86.50 34.54 -11.67
C ILE A 7 87.38 35.46 -10.81
N ILE A 8 87.14 35.50 -9.49
CA ILE A 8 87.89 36.34 -8.55
C ILE A 8 89.35 35.91 -8.43
N ASN A 9 89.62 34.60 -8.48
CA ASN A 9 90.95 34.04 -8.23
C ASN A 9 91.77 33.77 -9.51
N VAL A 10 91.31 34.23 -10.68
CA VAL A 10 92.03 33.98 -11.93
C VAL A 10 93.34 34.78 -11.97
N SER A 11 94.42 34.15 -12.44
CA SER A 11 95.72 34.80 -12.61
C SER A 11 96.28 34.51 -14.00
N PHE A 12 96.76 35.54 -14.72
CA PHE A 12 97.27 35.42 -16.08
C PHE A 12 98.80 35.40 -16.11
N ARG A 13 99.39 34.64 -17.05
CA ARG A 13 100.85 34.59 -17.21
C ARG A 13 101.37 35.90 -17.80
N LYS A 14 102.54 36.37 -17.35
CA LYS A 14 103.16 37.61 -17.87
C LYS A 14 103.74 37.40 -19.27
N ALA A 15 103.49 38.35 -20.17
CA ALA A 15 104.10 38.39 -21.50
C ALA A 15 105.35 39.29 -21.47
N GLY A 16 106.54 38.71 -21.29
CA GLY A 16 107.81 39.43 -21.39
C GLY A 16 107.96 40.62 -20.42
N PHE A 17 108.50 41.75 -20.92
CA PHE A 17 108.91 42.93 -20.12
C PHE A 17 107.73 43.73 -19.52
N SER A 18 106.50 43.60 -20.06
CA SER A 18 105.30 44.22 -19.50
C SER A 18 104.03 43.61 -20.12
N GLY A 19 103.02 43.34 -19.29
CA GLY A 19 101.70 42.88 -19.73
C GLY A 19 101.37 41.41 -19.42
N TYR A 20 100.11 41.06 -19.63
CA TYR A 20 99.60 39.69 -19.57
C TYR A 20 99.58 39.08 -20.97
N ARG A 21 99.67 37.75 -21.06
CA ARG A 21 99.45 37.02 -22.31
C ARG A 21 98.01 37.23 -22.77
N THR A 22 97.85 37.81 -23.96
CA THR A 22 96.55 38.04 -24.58
C THR A 22 95.78 36.73 -24.78
N GLU A 23 96.48 35.65 -25.16
CA GLU A 23 95.90 34.31 -25.35
C GLU A 23 95.20 33.76 -24.09
N ASP A 24 95.81 33.91 -22.90
CA ASP A 24 95.24 33.43 -21.64
C ASP A 24 94.03 34.27 -21.20
N VAL A 25 94.07 35.58 -21.50
CA VAL A 25 92.97 36.52 -21.21
C VAL A 25 91.79 36.28 -22.14
N ASP A 26 92.05 36.12 -23.44
CA ASP A 26 91.02 35.85 -24.44
C ASP A 26 90.32 34.50 -24.17
N SER A 27 91.08 33.45 -23.83
CA SER A 27 90.52 32.15 -23.46
C SER A 27 89.63 32.24 -22.22
N PHE A 28 90.03 33.03 -21.21
CA PHE A 28 89.20 33.24 -20.02
C PHE A 28 87.93 34.04 -20.33
N ILE A 29 88.01 35.08 -21.16
CA ILE A 29 86.85 35.86 -21.61
C ILE A 29 85.84 34.97 -22.33
N ASP A 30 86.31 34.06 -23.19
CA ASP A 30 85.44 33.09 -23.87
C ASP A 30 84.77 32.12 -22.88
N GLN A 31 85.50 31.63 -21.88
CA GLN A 31 84.92 30.77 -20.84
C GLN A 31 83.90 31.50 -19.94
N VAL A 32 84.13 32.79 -19.64
CA VAL A 32 83.18 33.64 -18.91
C VAL A 32 81.92 33.87 -19.75
N ARG A 33 82.08 34.18 -21.04
CA ARG A 33 80.95 34.32 -21.98
C ARG A 33 80.12 33.05 -22.03
N GLU A 34 80.74 31.89 -22.25
CA GLU A 34 80.05 30.60 -22.31
C GLU A 34 79.33 30.27 -20.99
N SER A 35 79.97 30.56 -19.86
CA SER A 35 79.38 30.35 -18.53
C SER A 35 78.17 31.24 -18.30
N PHE A 36 78.23 32.50 -18.74
CA PHE A 36 77.12 33.45 -18.63
C PHE A 36 75.97 33.08 -19.59
N ASP A 37 76.26 32.68 -20.82
CA ASP A 37 75.25 32.20 -21.78
C ASP A 37 74.53 30.96 -21.24
N THR A 38 75.27 30.02 -20.64
CA THR A 38 74.69 28.84 -20.01
C THR A 38 73.83 29.22 -18.80
N LEU A 39 74.23 30.22 -18.02
CA LEU A 39 73.46 30.71 -16.87
C LEU A 39 72.14 31.36 -17.32
N ILE A 40 72.18 32.16 -18.39
CA ILE A 40 70.99 32.76 -19.00
C ILE A 40 70.03 31.66 -19.47
N LYS A 41 70.53 30.67 -20.23
CA LYS A 41 69.72 29.54 -20.70
C LYS A 41 69.04 28.80 -19.54
N LYS A 42 69.81 28.44 -18.51
CA LYS A 42 69.27 27.77 -17.32
C LYS A 42 68.25 28.62 -16.56
N THR A 43 68.44 29.93 -16.50
CA THR A 43 67.49 30.85 -15.85
C THR A 43 66.18 30.92 -16.61
N ILE A 44 66.23 30.94 -17.95
CA ILE A 44 65.04 30.91 -18.81
C ILE A 44 64.31 29.57 -18.63
N GLU A 45 65.01 28.44 -18.76
CA GLU A 45 64.44 27.10 -18.55
C GLU A 45 63.81 26.95 -17.16
N GLN A 46 64.47 27.44 -16.11
CA GLN A 46 63.95 27.39 -14.75
C GLN A 46 62.71 28.27 -14.58
N LYS A 47 62.67 29.43 -15.25
CA LYS A 47 61.50 30.31 -15.23
C LYS A 47 60.31 29.64 -15.93
N GLU A 48 60.52 29.05 -17.10
CA GLU A 48 59.49 28.31 -17.83
C GLU A 48 58.97 27.11 -17.02
N ALA A 49 59.85 26.35 -16.36
CA ALA A 49 59.47 25.25 -15.49
C ALA A 49 58.64 25.71 -14.28
N ASN A 50 59.01 26.83 -13.65
CA ASN A 50 58.25 27.40 -12.54
C ASN A 50 56.87 27.91 -12.99
N GLU A 51 56.77 28.52 -14.16
CA GLU A 51 55.49 28.96 -14.74
C GLU A 51 54.59 27.76 -15.05
N ALA A 52 55.14 26.68 -15.63
CA ALA A 52 54.42 25.44 -15.88
C ALA A 52 53.90 24.80 -14.58
N LEU A 53 54.75 24.72 -13.54
CA LEU A 53 54.37 24.18 -12.23
C LEU A 53 53.31 25.06 -11.54
N SER A 54 53.40 26.39 -11.67
CA SER A 54 52.39 27.30 -11.14
C SER A 54 51.05 27.10 -11.85
N ALA A 55 51.05 26.90 -13.17
CA ALA A 55 49.84 26.62 -13.93
C ALA A 55 49.22 25.27 -13.57
N GLU A 56 50.02 24.24 -13.31
CA GLU A 56 49.55 22.94 -12.84
C GLU A 56 48.92 23.03 -11.44
N ASN A 57 49.58 23.72 -10.50
CA ASN A 57 49.04 23.95 -9.17
C ASN A 57 47.70 24.70 -9.21
N ALA A 58 47.56 25.71 -10.08
CA ALA A 58 46.29 26.41 -10.26
C ALA A 58 45.19 25.46 -10.76
N LYS A 59 45.48 24.59 -11.73
CA LYS A 59 44.52 23.57 -12.22
C LYS A 59 44.15 22.56 -11.14
N LEU A 60 45.10 22.12 -10.32
CA LEU A 60 44.85 21.19 -9.22
C LEU A 60 43.97 21.83 -8.14
N ASN A 61 44.23 23.08 -7.79
CA ASN A 61 43.39 23.82 -6.84
C ASN A 61 41.96 23.98 -7.36
N GLN A 62 41.77 24.32 -8.64
CA GLN A 62 40.43 24.36 -9.24
C GLN A 62 39.69 23.02 -9.17
N LYS A 63 40.41 21.91 -9.39
CA LYS A 63 39.82 20.57 -9.24
C LYS A 63 39.46 20.26 -7.78
N LEU A 64 40.30 20.66 -6.83
CA LEU A 64 40.01 20.51 -5.40
C LEU A 64 38.77 21.31 -4.99
N ASP A 65 38.64 22.54 -5.47
CA ASP A 65 37.47 23.39 -5.18
C ASP A 65 36.18 22.76 -5.77
N ALA A 66 36.23 22.31 -7.02
CA ALA A 66 35.09 21.63 -7.65
C ALA A 66 34.71 20.32 -6.94
N LEU A 67 35.70 19.56 -6.45
CA LEU A 67 35.45 18.35 -5.66
C LEU A 67 34.86 18.68 -4.29
N ALA A 68 35.34 19.74 -3.63
CA ALA A 68 34.83 20.19 -2.34
C ALA A 68 33.37 20.63 -2.46
N GLU A 69 33.01 21.37 -3.51
CA GLU A 69 31.63 21.78 -3.80
C GLU A 69 30.71 20.57 -4.01
N LYS A 70 31.16 19.57 -4.78
CA LYS A 70 30.40 18.31 -4.96
C LYS A 70 30.19 17.57 -3.64
N ILE A 71 31.20 17.49 -2.79
CA ILE A 71 31.08 16.86 -1.46
C ILE A 71 30.08 17.62 -0.59
N GLU A 72 30.07 18.94 -0.63
CA GLU A 72 29.08 19.73 0.09
C GLU A 72 27.66 19.51 -0.46
N GLY A 73 27.51 19.39 -1.78
CA GLY A 73 26.26 19.01 -2.44
C GLY A 73 25.75 17.66 -1.94
N TYR A 74 26.58 16.61 -1.98
CA TYR A 74 26.20 15.29 -1.49
C TYR A 74 25.85 15.27 0.00
N ARG A 75 26.51 16.08 0.83
CA ARG A 75 26.15 16.20 2.25
C ARG A 75 24.77 16.82 2.46
N LYS A 76 24.43 17.85 1.69
CA LYS A 76 23.09 18.46 1.73
C LYS A 76 22.01 17.47 1.28
N GLU A 77 22.26 16.76 0.18
CA GLU A 77 21.36 15.71 -0.30
C GLU A 77 21.19 14.59 0.75
N GLU A 78 22.26 14.16 1.40
CA GLU A 78 22.21 13.16 2.46
C GLU A 78 21.33 13.62 3.64
N ASP A 79 21.44 14.89 4.04
CA ASP A 79 20.63 15.46 5.12
C ASP A 79 19.15 15.62 4.73
N GLU A 80 18.87 15.97 3.47
CA GLU A 80 17.52 16.00 2.91
C GLU A 80 16.90 14.59 2.90
N ILE A 81 17.65 13.58 2.43
CA ILE A 81 17.22 12.18 2.42
C ILE A 81 16.95 11.68 3.84
N LYS A 82 17.84 11.97 4.81
CA LYS A 82 17.62 11.63 6.22
C LYS A 82 16.33 12.26 6.76
N THR A 83 16.10 13.53 6.44
CA THR A 83 14.91 14.26 6.87
C THR A 83 13.64 13.66 6.25
N ALA A 84 13.68 13.33 4.96
CA ALA A 84 12.60 12.66 4.25
C ALA A 84 12.32 11.25 4.80
N LEU A 85 13.35 10.50 5.17
CA LEU A 85 13.19 9.17 5.76
C LEU A 85 12.51 9.24 7.12
N VAL A 86 12.90 10.21 7.97
CA VAL A 86 12.29 10.41 9.28
C VAL A 86 10.84 10.88 9.13
N SER A 87 10.53 11.74 8.17
CA SER A 87 9.15 12.19 7.92
C SER A 87 8.28 11.05 7.39
N ALA A 88 8.81 10.22 6.47
CA ALA A 88 8.14 9.03 5.97
C ALA A 88 7.86 8.01 7.08
N GLN A 89 8.83 7.76 7.98
CA GLN A 89 8.63 6.90 9.13
C GLN A 89 7.53 7.43 10.05
N LYS A 90 7.56 8.72 10.39
CA LYS A 90 6.52 9.36 11.23
C LYS A 90 5.15 9.26 10.58
N LEU A 91 5.06 9.48 9.27
CA LEU A 91 3.81 9.36 8.52
C LEU A 91 3.29 7.93 8.51
N GLY A 92 4.18 6.94 8.31
CA GLY A 92 3.84 5.53 8.37
C GLY A 92 3.33 5.12 9.76
N GLU A 93 4.02 5.52 10.83
CA GLU A 93 3.60 5.28 12.21
C GLU A 93 2.25 5.94 12.52
N ALA A 94 2.04 7.17 12.06
CA ALA A 94 0.78 7.88 12.22
C ALA A 94 -0.37 7.18 11.49
N SER A 95 -0.15 6.76 10.24
CA SER A 95 -1.12 6.01 9.43
C SER A 95 -1.51 4.68 10.09
N VAL A 96 -0.51 3.91 10.56
CA VAL A 96 -0.77 2.65 11.27
C VAL A 96 -1.55 2.89 12.57
N ARG A 97 -1.21 3.94 13.33
CA ARG A 97 -1.93 4.30 14.56
C ARG A 97 -3.37 4.69 14.26
N GLU A 98 -3.61 5.50 13.24
CA GLU A 98 -4.95 5.91 12.81
C GLU A 98 -5.78 4.70 12.35
N ALA A 99 -5.20 3.82 11.53
CA ALA A 99 -5.86 2.61 11.06
C ALA A 99 -6.26 1.69 12.23
N ARG A 100 -5.35 1.49 13.20
CA ARG A 100 -5.64 0.72 14.42
C ARG A 100 -6.76 1.34 15.25
N HIS A 101 -6.74 2.67 15.40
CA HIS A 101 -7.80 3.38 16.12
C HIS A 101 -9.16 3.25 15.43
N LYS A 102 -9.21 3.42 14.10
CA LYS A 102 -10.44 3.20 13.32
C LYS A 102 -10.95 1.76 13.44
N ALA A 103 -10.05 0.77 13.36
CA ALA A 103 -10.40 -0.63 13.54
C ALA A 103 -10.99 -0.89 14.93
N GLU A 104 -10.40 -0.32 15.99
CA GLU A 104 -10.91 -0.44 17.35
C GLU A 104 -12.31 0.18 17.50
N ILE A 105 -12.56 1.34 16.89
CA ILE A 105 -13.88 1.98 16.87
C ILE A 105 -14.90 1.07 16.16
N ILE A 106 -14.54 0.53 14.99
CA ILE A 106 -15.43 -0.35 14.22
C ILE A 106 -15.79 -1.60 15.04
N ILE A 107 -14.81 -2.22 15.70
CA ILE A 107 -15.05 -3.39 16.56
C ILE A 107 -15.96 -3.03 17.73
N LYS A 108 -15.74 -1.90 18.40
CA LYS A 108 -16.59 -1.44 19.50
C LYS A 108 -18.02 -1.16 19.04
N ASP A 109 -18.20 -0.47 17.92
CA ASP A 109 -19.51 -0.19 17.34
C ASP A 109 -20.25 -1.47 16.93
N ALA A 110 -19.54 -2.41 16.29
CA ALA A 110 -20.08 -3.72 15.94
C ALA A 110 -20.53 -4.50 17.19
N ASN A 111 -19.73 -4.50 18.25
CA ASN A 111 -20.10 -5.16 19.51
C ASN A 111 -21.32 -4.52 20.17
N LEU A 112 -21.39 -3.19 20.22
CA LEU A 112 -22.55 -2.48 20.76
C LEU A 112 -23.83 -2.77 19.96
N LYS A 113 -23.73 -2.82 18.63
CA LYS A 113 -24.85 -3.21 17.76
C LYS A 113 -25.27 -4.65 18.00
N ALA A 114 -24.33 -5.57 18.11
CA ALA A 114 -24.61 -6.97 18.40
C ALA A 114 -25.29 -7.14 19.76
N GLU A 115 -24.80 -6.49 20.81
CA GLU A 115 -25.41 -6.49 22.14
C GLU A 115 -26.84 -5.94 22.10
N ARG A 116 -27.07 -4.86 21.34
CA ARG A 116 -28.41 -4.27 21.17
C ARG A 116 -29.36 -5.24 20.47
N ILE A 117 -28.93 -5.91 19.40
CA ILE A 117 -29.73 -6.90 18.67
C ILE A 117 -30.07 -8.10 19.56
N ILE A 118 -29.09 -8.60 20.32
CA ILE A 118 -29.33 -9.70 21.26
C ILE A 118 -30.30 -9.25 22.37
N GLY A 119 -30.18 -8.02 22.86
CA GLY A 119 -31.08 -7.44 23.84
C GLY A 119 -32.51 -7.31 23.35
N SER A 120 -32.72 -6.82 22.12
CA SER A 120 -34.05 -6.74 21.52
C SER A 120 -34.64 -8.12 21.29
N ALA A 121 -33.89 -9.04 20.67
CA ALA A 121 -34.35 -10.39 20.41
C ALA A 121 -34.74 -11.14 21.71
N LYS A 122 -33.99 -10.96 22.80
CA LYS A 122 -34.37 -11.52 24.11
C LYS A 122 -35.69 -10.93 24.63
N THR A 123 -35.90 -9.63 24.44
CA THR A 123 -37.13 -8.95 24.86
C THR A 123 -38.32 -9.45 24.04
N ASP A 124 -38.15 -9.58 22.72
CA ASP A 124 -39.16 -10.08 21.80
C ASP A 124 -39.55 -11.54 22.14
N VAL A 125 -38.56 -12.40 22.44
CA VAL A 125 -38.82 -13.77 22.89
C VAL A 125 -39.64 -13.81 24.19
N VAL A 126 -39.42 -12.86 25.10
CA VAL A 126 -40.18 -12.78 26.35
C VAL A 126 -41.61 -12.28 26.10
N SER A 127 -41.81 -11.29 25.21
CA SER A 127 -43.15 -10.83 24.85
C SER A 127 -43.95 -11.91 24.13
N GLU A 128 -43.36 -12.57 23.13
CA GLU A 128 -43.99 -13.66 22.37
C GLU A 128 -44.39 -14.83 23.29
N LYS A 129 -43.53 -15.20 24.25
CA LYS A 129 -43.89 -16.22 25.25
C LYS A 129 -45.10 -15.82 26.10
N ARG A 130 -45.19 -14.55 26.51
CA ARG A 130 -46.35 -14.05 27.28
C ARG A 130 -47.62 -14.08 26.43
N GLU A 131 -47.55 -13.64 25.19
CA GLU A 131 -48.68 -13.66 24.26
C GLU A 131 -49.18 -15.09 24.00
N LEU A 132 -48.24 -16.03 23.84
CA LEU A 132 -48.55 -17.45 23.69
C LEU A 132 -49.25 -18.02 24.93
N ASP A 133 -48.76 -17.70 26.12
CA ASP A 133 -49.38 -18.14 27.38
C ASP A 133 -50.78 -17.52 27.57
N ASP A 134 -50.97 -16.26 27.20
CA ASP A 134 -52.29 -15.61 27.24
C ASP A 134 -53.25 -16.20 26.20
N LEU A 135 -52.77 -16.55 25.01
CA LEU A 135 -53.57 -17.25 24.01
C LEU A 135 -53.99 -18.64 24.49
N LYS A 136 -53.08 -19.39 25.12
CA LYS A 136 -53.40 -20.69 25.74
C LYS A 136 -54.49 -20.57 26.79
N LYS A 137 -54.44 -19.54 27.64
CA LYS A 137 -55.50 -19.26 28.63
C LYS A 137 -56.83 -18.99 27.93
N LYS A 138 -56.86 -18.09 26.93
CA LYS A 138 -58.08 -17.81 26.14
C LYS A 138 -58.67 -19.06 25.50
N VAL A 139 -57.84 -19.96 24.96
CA VAL A 139 -58.29 -21.24 24.39
C VAL A 139 -58.87 -22.16 25.47
N SER A 140 -58.24 -22.23 26.64
CA SER A 140 -58.74 -22.99 27.79
C SER A 140 -60.08 -22.45 28.30
N ASP A 141 -60.21 -21.13 28.38
CA ASP A 141 -61.44 -20.45 28.80
C ASP A 141 -62.56 -20.68 27.78
N PHE A 142 -62.25 -20.56 26.49
CA PHE A 142 -63.21 -20.87 25.41
C PHE A 142 -63.68 -22.32 25.48
N ARG A 143 -62.77 -23.28 25.66
CA ARG A 143 -63.12 -24.69 25.83
C ARG A 143 -64.04 -24.90 27.03
N SER A 144 -63.74 -24.27 28.16
CA SER A 144 -64.52 -24.39 29.40
C SER A 144 -65.92 -23.79 29.23
N ASN A 145 -66.01 -22.63 28.60
CA ASN A 145 -67.27 -21.97 28.25
C ASN A 145 -68.12 -22.83 27.31
N LEU A 146 -67.52 -23.38 26.25
CA LEU A 146 -68.21 -24.24 25.30
C LEU A 146 -68.76 -25.52 25.97
N LEU A 147 -67.97 -26.14 26.85
CA LEU A 147 -68.44 -27.29 27.63
C LEU A 147 -69.57 -26.93 28.61
N ALA A 148 -69.55 -25.73 29.19
CA ALA A 148 -70.62 -25.25 30.06
C ALA A 148 -71.93 -25.07 29.26
N ILE A 149 -71.87 -24.43 28.09
CA ILE A 149 -73.02 -24.27 27.19
C ILE A 149 -73.59 -25.64 26.77
N TYR A 150 -72.73 -26.60 26.39
CA TYR A 150 -73.22 -27.94 26.03
C TYR A 150 -73.89 -28.67 27.20
N LYS A 151 -73.37 -28.54 28.42
CA LYS A 151 -74.02 -29.10 29.61
C LYS A 151 -75.37 -28.45 29.87
N GLU A 152 -75.47 -27.13 29.72
CA GLU A 152 -76.73 -26.40 29.84
C GLU A 152 -77.75 -26.91 28.79
N HIS A 153 -77.34 -27.04 27.53
CA HIS A 153 -78.20 -27.60 26.48
C HIS A 153 -78.65 -29.03 26.80
N LEU A 154 -77.77 -29.90 27.30
CA LEU A 154 -78.14 -31.25 27.75
C LEU A 154 -79.18 -31.22 28.87
N THR A 155 -79.00 -30.36 29.88
CA THR A 155 -79.99 -30.22 30.97
C THR A 155 -81.34 -29.71 30.48
N LEU A 156 -81.37 -28.82 29.49
CA LEU A 156 -82.61 -28.35 28.86
C LEU A 156 -83.29 -29.46 28.06
N ILE A 157 -82.52 -30.31 27.36
CA ILE A 157 -83.05 -31.45 26.60
C ILE A 157 -83.64 -32.49 27.57
N ASP A 158 -82.95 -32.84 28.65
CA ASP A 158 -83.45 -33.78 29.66
C ASP A 158 -84.72 -33.27 30.37
N ALA A 159 -84.90 -31.94 30.44
CA ALA A 159 -86.10 -31.31 30.98
C ALA A 159 -87.29 -31.32 30.01
N ILE A 160 -87.08 -31.65 28.73
CA ILE A 160 -88.18 -31.91 27.80
C ILE A 160 -88.72 -33.30 28.13
N PRO A 161 -89.99 -33.44 28.55
CA PRO A 161 -90.55 -34.73 28.92
C PRO A 161 -90.44 -35.70 27.74
N ALA A 162 -89.63 -36.75 27.91
CA ALA A 162 -89.55 -37.84 26.96
C ALA A 162 -90.95 -38.44 26.79
N LYS A 163 -91.53 -38.24 25.62
CA LYS A 163 -92.66 -39.03 25.17
C LYS A 163 -92.12 -40.46 25.06
N LYS A 164 -92.43 -41.31 26.05
CA LYS A 164 -92.30 -42.76 25.94
C LYS A 164 -93.20 -43.19 24.80
N ASP A 165 -92.63 -43.38 23.63
CA ASP A 165 -93.23 -44.21 22.60
C ASP A 165 -92.68 -45.63 22.81
N GLU A 166 -93.56 -46.52 23.29
CA GLU A 166 -93.40 -47.97 23.31
C GLU A 166 -94.47 -48.56 22.35
N PRO A 167 -94.29 -49.77 21.82
CA PRO A 167 -93.80 -50.02 20.46
C PRO A 167 -94.91 -50.58 19.55
N GLU A 168 -94.87 -50.23 18.26
CA GLU A 168 -95.48 -51.03 17.20
C GLU A 168 -94.42 -51.41 16.17
N ALA A 169 -94.27 -52.71 16.00
CA ALA A 169 -93.57 -53.41 14.92
C ALA A 169 -94.50 -54.56 14.49
N PRO A 170 -94.30 -55.23 13.34
CA PRO A 170 -93.47 -54.94 12.16
C PRO A 170 -94.26 -55.09 10.82
N GLU A 171 -93.70 -54.61 9.70
CA GLU A 171 -93.87 -55.11 8.30
C GLU A 171 -93.31 -54.03 7.35
N GLU A 172 -92.46 -54.23 6.35
CA GLU A 172 -91.69 -55.35 5.81
C GLU A 172 -90.58 -54.72 4.95
N GLN A 173 -89.33 -55.19 5.11
CA GLN A 173 -88.25 -55.08 4.11
C GLN A 173 -88.36 -56.31 3.20
N PRO A 174 -87.95 -56.27 1.90
CA PRO A 174 -86.52 -56.30 1.57
C PRO A 174 -86.23 -55.59 0.22
N ALA A 175 -85.02 -55.36 -0.27
CA ALA A 175 -83.69 -55.88 0.01
C ALA A 175 -82.67 -54.98 -0.72
N THR A 176 -81.44 -54.89 -0.18
CA THR A 176 -80.13 -54.87 -0.90
C THR A 176 -79.86 -53.77 -1.95
N SER A 177 -78.68 -53.16 -2.03
CA SER A 177 -77.33 -53.58 -1.65
C SER A 177 -76.39 -52.38 -1.82
N GLU A 178 -75.54 -52.14 -0.84
CA GLU A 178 -74.20 -51.60 -1.07
C GLU A 178 -73.33 -52.69 -1.74
N PRO A 179 -72.32 -52.35 -2.57
CA PRO A 179 -71.08 -51.80 -2.03
C PRO A 179 -70.33 -50.76 -2.89
N GLU A 180 -69.51 -49.99 -2.16
CA GLU A 180 -68.20 -49.42 -2.49
C GLU A 180 -67.86 -49.08 -3.95
N THR A 181 -67.46 -47.83 -4.23
CA THR A 181 -66.04 -47.47 -4.44
C THR A 181 -65.86 -45.96 -4.69
N ASP A 182 -64.82 -45.41 -4.06
CA ASP A 182 -63.88 -44.42 -4.61
C ASP A 182 -64.37 -43.34 -5.58
N ARG A 183 -64.30 -42.06 -5.15
CA ARG A 183 -63.34 -41.06 -5.70
C ARG A 183 -63.63 -39.65 -5.18
N LYS A 184 -62.69 -39.15 -4.38
CA LYS A 184 -62.06 -37.81 -4.37
C LYS A 184 -62.84 -36.66 -5.05
N PRO A 185 -63.24 -35.59 -4.33
CA PRO A 185 -63.54 -34.31 -4.96
C PRO A 185 -62.27 -33.64 -5.47
N GLU A 186 -62.38 -33.14 -6.70
CA GLU A 186 -61.33 -32.54 -7.51
C GLU A 186 -60.62 -31.35 -6.84
N GLU A 187 -59.32 -31.34 -7.09
CA GLU A 187 -58.41 -30.21 -6.97
C GLU A 187 -58.54 -29.39 -8.26
N GLN A 188 -58.96 -28.13 -8.19
CA GLN A 188 -58.47 -27.06 -9.07
C GLN A 188 -58.81 -25.66 -8.51
N PRO A 189 -57.78 -24.90 -8.09
CA PRO A 189 -57.86 -23.45 -7.91
C PRO A 189 -57.88 -22.76 -9.28
N GLN A 190 -58.74 -21.76 -9.45
CA GLN A 190 -58.62 -20.78 -10.52
C GLN A 190 -57.41 -19.88 -10.23
N GLU A 191 -56.34 -20.02 -11.03
CA GLU A 191 -55.37 -18.96 -11.30
C GLU A 191 -55.97 -18.00 -12.33
N ASP A 192 -56.02 -16.70 -12.03
CA ASP A 192 -55.75 -15.67 -13.03
C ASP A 192 -55.32 -14.35 -12.37
N SER A 193 -54.39 -13.70 -13.05
CA SER A 193 -54.01 -12.29 -12.99
C SER A 193 -53.04 -11.81 -11.90
N GLY A 194 -51.75 -11.87 -12.26
CA GLY A 194 -51.09 -10.61 -12.62
C GLY A 194 -50.04 -10.08 -11.65
N VAL A 195 -48.79 -10.50 -11.83
CA VAL A 195 -47.62 -9.65 -11.56
C VAL A 195 -46.65 -9.80 -12.74
N PRO A 196 -46.21 -8.69 -13.37
CA PRO A 196 -45.31 -8.74 -14.52
C PRO A 196 -43.93 -9.28 -14.14
N GLU A 197 -43.41 -10.20 -14.96
CA GLU A 197 -41.99 -10.49 -15.05
C GLU A 197 -41.26 -9.24 -15.56
N ASP A 198 -40.71 -8.45 -14.64
CA ASP A 198 -39.53 -7.63 -14.93
C ASP A 198 -38.78 -7.32 -13.63
N PHE A 199 -38.04 -8.31 -13.12
CA PHE A 199 -36.89 -8.07 -12.23
C PHE A 199 -35.92 -9.26 -12.34
N SER A 200 -35.38 -9.41 -13.55
CA SER A 200 -34.10 -10.09 -13.75
C SER A 200 -33.02 -9.24 -13.09
N VAL A 201 -32.62 -9.56 -11.86
CA VAL A 201 -31.37 -9.05 -11.31
C VAL A 201 -30.26 -9.82 -12.00
N ASP A 202 -29.75 -9.23 -13.08
CA ASP A 202 -28.56 -9.69 -13.76
C ASP A 202 -27.37 -9.62 -12.79
N ALA A 203 -26.98 -10.77 -12.26
CA ALA A 203 -25.82 -10.92 -11.39
C ALA A 203 -24.49 -10.98 -12.19
N SER A 204 -24.45 -10.44 -13.41
CA SER A 204 -23.24 -10.43 -14.26
C SER A 204 -22.73 -9.05 -14.71
N SER A 205 -23.20 -7.94 -14.12
CA SER A 205 -22.68 -6.59 -14.45
C SER A 205 -21.60 -6.03 -13.50
N PHE A 206 -20.75 -6.88 -12.93
CA PHE A 206 -19.50 -6.39 -12.33
C PHE A 206 -18.33 -7.35 -12.56
N GLU A 207 -18.07 -7.65 -13.83
CA GLU A 207 -16.76 -8.16 -14.28
C GLU A 207 -16.00 -7.02 -14.98
N THR A 208 -15.15 -6.32 -14.23
CA THR A 208 -13.88 -5.85 -14.78
C THR A 208 -12.88 -7.00 -14.64
N PRO A 209 -12.25 -7.51 -15.70
CA PRO A 209 -11.11 -8.40 -15.54
C PRO A 209 -9.92 -7.55 -15.10
N ALA A 210 -9.62 -7.59 -13.80
CA ALA A 210 -8.28 -7.34 -13.31
C ALA A 210 -7.60 -8.71 -13.22
N ASP A 211 -6.75 -9.00 -14.20
CA ASP A 211 -5.93 -10.21 -14.24
C ASP A 211 -4.98 -10.25 -13.03
N ASP A 212 -5.20 -11.31 -12.24
CA ASP A 212 -4.32 -12.10 -11.36
C ASP A 212 -3.08 -11.48 -10.66
N PRO A 213 -3.04 -11.50 -9.31
CA PRO A 213 -1.86 -11.14 -8.52
C PRO A 213 -0.96 -12.36 -8.24
N GLU A 214 -0.28 -12.90 -9.25
CA GLU A 214 0.93 -13.70 -9.01
C GLU A 214 2.19 -12.81 -9.06
N LYS A 215 2.64 -12.41 -7.86
CA LYS A 215 4.01 -11.95 -7.54
C LYS A 215 4.57 -10.79 -8.38
N HIS A 216 4.12 -9.57 -8.12
CA HIS A 216 4.88 -8.37 -8.48
C HIS A 216 5.72 -7.91 -7.28
N ASP A 217 6.95 -8.42 -7.18
CA ASP A 217 7.92 -7.99 -6.16
C ASP A 217 8.52 -6.64 -6.57
N LEU A 218 8.01 -5.55 -6.01
CA LEU A 218 8.43 -4.15 -6.29
C LEU A 218 9.85 -3.81 -5.77
N ARG A 219 10.68 -4.82 -5.45
CA ARG A 219 12.05 -4.64 -4.96
C ARG A 219 13.09 -4.41 -6.06
N TYR A 220 12.73 -4.53 -7.34
CA TYR A 220 13.69 -4.49 -8.45
C TYR A 220 13.33 -3.53 -9.61
N ASP A 221 12.58 -2.46 -9.35
CA ASP A 221 12.39 -1.38 -10.35
C ASP A 221 13.52 -0.33 -10.35
N VAL A 222 14.73 -0.77 -10.00
CA VAL A 222 15.93 0.07 -10.02
C VAL A 222 16.84 -0.46 -11.12
N LEU A 223 17.01 0.36 -12.17
CA LEU A 223 18.01 0.30 -13.25
C LEU A 223 17.53 -0.31 -14.59
N LYS A 224 16.86 0.51 -15.40
CA LYS A 224 17.13 0.55 -16.84
C LYS A 224 17.87 1.85 -17.15
N PHE A 225 19.19 1.78 -17.12
CA PHE A 225 20.02 2.76 -17.80
C PHE A 225 19.83 2.54 -19.31
N SER A 226 19.51 3.63 -20.00
CA SER A 226 19.48 3.72 -21.44
C SER A 226 20.91 3.50 -21.98
N ASP A 227 21.17 2.33 -22.56
CA ASP A 227 22.29 2.15 -23.48
C ASP A 227 21.83 2.65 -24.85
N ASP A 228 21.90 3.97 -25.09
CA ASP A 228 21.75 4.52 -26.45
C ASP A 228 22.21 5.98 -26.57
N ASP A 229 23.36 6.34 -26.01
CA ASP A 229 24.04 7.61 -26.35
C ASP A 229 25.58 7.47 -26.20
N LEU A 230 26.19 6.73 -27.12
CA LEU A 230 27.63 6.80 -27.41
C LEU A 230 27.83 6.83 -28.93
N GLU A 231 27.43 7.92 -29.59
CA GLU A 231 28.05 8.34 -30.84
C GLU A 231 29.29 9.16 -30.51
N ILE A 232 30.45 8.50 -30.59
CA ILE A 232 31.76 9.12 -30.72
C ILE A 232 31.98 9.33 -32.22
N ASP A 233 31.84 10.58 -32.67
CA ASP A 233 32.31 11.00 -34.00
C ASP A 233 33.83 10.87 -34.08
N GLY A 234 34.29 10.07 -35.04
CA GLY A 234 35.70 9.90 -35.37
C GLY A 234 35.89 9.29 -36.76
N ASP A 235 35.84 10.13 -37.80
CA ASP A 235 36.89 10.34 -38.83
C ASP A 235 36.58 11.62 -39.63
#